data_AF-A0A961USM3-F1
#
_entry.id   AF-A0A961USM3-F1
#
_cell.length_a   1.000
_cell.length_b   1.000
_cell.length_c   1.000
_cell.angle_alpha   90.00
_cell.angle_beta   90.00
_cell.angle_gamma   90.00
#
_symmetry.space_group_name_H-M   'P 1'
#
loop_
_entity.id
_entity.type
_entity.pdbx_description
1 polymer ?
#
loop_
_entity_poly.entity_id
_entity_poly.type
_entity_poly.pdbx_seq_one_letter_code
_entity_poly.pdbx_strand_id
1 'polypeptide(L)'
;TGHDGSMGTLHANSPREALSRVQGMITMGGYALPPATIREMIVSSVDVIVQAQRLRDGSRRITHITEVLGTEGEVITTQDIFLYDIEGEDANGKILGRHRSTGIGRPRFWERARYYNEERNLAAALDAAAVQEDSAGV
;
A
#
# COMPACT_ATOMS: atom_id res chain seq x y z
N THR A 1 -15.12 -6.27 16.92
CA THR A 1 -16.50 -5.80 16.67
C THR A 1 -16.87 -5.80 15.20
N GLY A 2 -15.93 -6.02 14.26
CA GLY A 2 -16.27 -6.40 12.87
C GLY A 2 -16.78 -5.27 11.99
N HIS A 3 -16.34 -4.02 12.22
CA HIS A 3 -16.73 -2.90 11.37
C HIS A 3 -15.79 -2.80 10.16
N ASP A 4 -16.25 -3.33 9.04
CA ASP A 4 -15.58 -3.16 7.75
C ASP A 4 -15.57 -1.69 7.31
N GLY A 5 -14.67 -1.35 6.39
CA GLY A 5 -14.54 0.01 5.84
C GLY A 5 -13.84 1.02 6.76
N SER A 6 -13.21 0.54 7.84
CA SER A 6 -12.39 1.38 8.71
C SER A 6 -11.20 1.96 7.95
N MET A 7 -10.96 3.25 8.10
CA MET A 7 -9.80 3.95 7.56
C MET A 7 -9.20 4.87 8.62
N GLY A 8 -7.88 5.05 8.56
CA GLY A 8 -7.16 5.93 9.45
C GLY A 8 -5.92 6.51 8.76
N THR A 9 -5.35 7.56 9.35
CA THR A 9 -4.13 8.19 8.85
C THR A 9 -3.07 8.17 9.94
N LEU A 10 -1.83 7.90 9.56
CA LEU A 10 -0.67 8.09 10.43
C LEU A 10 0.50 8.68 9.65
N HIS A 11 1.41 9.34 10.37
CA HIS A 11 2.65 9.83 9.80
C HIS A 11 3.66 8.69 9.72
N ALA A 12 4.12 8.36 8.51
CA ALA A 12 5.19 7.41 8.25
C ALA A 12 5.88 7.74 6.92
N ASN A 13 7.17 7.42 6.78
CA ASN A 13 7.92 7.65 5.54
C ASN A 13 7.83 6.45 4.57
N SER A 14 7.36 5.30 5.03
CA SER A 14 7.13 4.11 4.21
C SER A 14 5.99 3.26 4.78
N PRO A 15 5.38 2.38 3.95
CA PRO A 15 4.38 1.40 4.43
C PRO A 15 4.89 0.53 5.57
N ARG A 16 6.16 0.11 5.52
CA ARG A 16 6.79 -0.69 6.58
C ARG A 16 6.93 0.09 7.88
N GLU A 17 7.36 1.36 7.82
CA GLU A 17 7.41 2.22 9.00
C GLU A 17 6.01 2.45 9.58
N ALA A 18 4.98 2.55 8.74
CA ALA A 18 3.60 2.70 9.20
C ALA A 18 3.19 1.53 10.11
N LEU A 19 3.49 0.29 9.71
CA LEU A 19 3.24 -0.90 10.53
C LEU A 19 4.02 -0.87 11.85
N SER A 20 5.30 -0.50 11.83
CA SER A 20 6.11 -0.36 13.05
C SER A 20 5.55 0.70 14.00
N ARG A 21 5.02 1.80 13.47
CA ARG A 21 4.37 2.85 14.28
C ARG A 21 3.05 2.38 14.87
N VAL A 22 2.23 1.64 14.13
CA VAL A 22 1.00 1.03 14.67
C VAL A 22 1.35 0.08 15.82
N GLN A 23 2.36 -0.77 15.64
CA GLN A 23 2.86 -1.65 16.70
C GLN A 23 3.31 -0.84 17.94
N GLY A 24 4.07 0.24 17.74
CA GLY A 24 4.46 1.14 18.84
C GLY A 24 3.28 1.80 19.56
N MET A 25 2.26 2.26 18.82
CA MET A 25 1.06 2.86 19.39
C MET A 25 0.28 1.86 20.26
N ILE A 26 0.18 0.60 19.84
CA ILE A 26 -0.48 -0.46 20.63
C ILE A 26 0.29 -0.69 21.93
N THR A 27 1.61 -0.81 21.87
CA THR A 27 2.47 -1.01 23.05
C THR A 27 2.37 0.16 24.04
N MET A 28 2.29 1.40 23.56
CA MET A 28 2.14 2.58 24.42
C MET A 28 0.74 2.71 25.04
N GLY A 29 -0.26 1.97 24.53
CA GLY A 29 -1.62 1.95 25.07
C GLY A 29 -1.78 1.31 26.45
N GLY A 30 -0.69 0.84 27.06
CA GLY A 30 -0.67 0.29 28.42
C GLY A 30 -1.07 -1.18 28.54
N TYR A 31 -1.34 -1.85 27.41
CA TYR A 31 -1.61 -3.28 27.37
C TYR A 31 -0.31 -4.06 27.21
N ALA A 32 0.01 -4.93 28.17
CA ALA A 32 1.12 -5.87 28.05
C ALA A 32 0.73 -7.07 27.18
N LEU A 33 0.52 -6.83 25.88
CA LEU A 33 0.24 -7.89 24.91
C LEU A 33 1.55 -8.52 24.44
N PRO A 34 1.59 -9.86 24.25
CA PRO A 34 2.72 -10.51 23.60
C PRO A 34 2.96 -9.90 22.20
N PRO A 35 4.23 -9.73 21.76
CA PRO A 35 4.52 -9.17 20.43
C PRO A 35 3.83 -9.92 19.28
N ALA A 36 3.69 -11.24 19.40
CA ALA A 36 2.97 -12.06 18.43
C ALA A 36 1.50 -11.65 18.31
N THR A 37 0.82 -11.44 19.44
CA THR A 37 -0.58 -10.98 19.46
C THR A 37 -0.73 -9.60 18.82
N ILE A 38 0.21 -8.69 19.06
CA ILE A 38 0.18 -7.36 18.42
C ILE A 38 0.32 -7.49 16.90
N ARG A 39 1.23 -8.34 16.41
CA ARG A 39 1.41 -8.58 14.96
C ARG A 39 0.15 -9.19 14.35
N GLU A 40 -0.45 -10.19 15.00
CA GLU A 40 -1.70 -10.79 14.57
C GLU A 40 -2.83 -9.76 14.48
N MET A 41 -2.98 -8.90 15.50
CA MET A 41 -3.98 -7.83 15.50
C MET A 41 -3.77 -6.83 14.37
N ILE A 42 -2.52 -6.47 14.06
CA ILE A 42 -2.20 -5.56 12.94
C ILE A 42 -2.57 -6.23 11.61
N VAL A 43 -2.10 -7.46 11.39
CA VAL A 43 -2.34 -8.23 10.16
C VAL A 43 -3.82 -8.51 9.94
N SER A 44 -4.60 -8.71 11.00
CA SER A 44 -6.05 -8.93 10.91
C SER A 44 -6.84 -7.65 10.63
N SER A 45 -6.26 -6.47 10.93
CA SER A 45 -6.99 -5.20 10.91
C SER A 45 -6.59 -4.28 9.76
N VAL A 46 -5.40 -4.48 9.17
CA VAL A 46 -4.88 -3.65 8.08
C VAL A 46 -4.81 -4.48 6.82
N ASP A 47 -5.66 -4.18 5.85
CA ASP A 47 -5.62 -4.84 4.53
C ASP A 47 -4.64 -4.14 3.58
N VAL A 48 -4.73 -2.82 3.49
CA VAL A 48 -4.01 -1.99 2.51
C VAL A 48 -3.47 -0.73 3.16
N ILE A 49 -2.28 -0.31 2.74
CA ILE A 49 -1.61 0.93 3.09
C ILE A 49 -1.44 1.76 1.82
N VAL A 50 -1.98 2.99 1.83
CA VAL A 50 -1.82 3.96 0.74
C VAL A 50 -0.83 5.02 1.20
N GLN A 51 0.41 4.95 0.71
CA GLN A 51 1.47 5.88 1.09
C GLN A 51 1.42 7.14 0.25
N ALA A 52 1.09 8.28 0.87
CA ALA A 52 1.28 9.59 0.27
C ALA A 52 2.65 10.16 0.68
N GLN A 53 3.36 10.78 -0.27
CA GLN A 53 4.60 11.52 -0.01
C GLN A 53 4.57 12.89 -0.70
N ARG A 54 5.21 13.86 -0.05
CA ARG A 54 5.50 15.16 -0.66
C ARG A 54 6.82 15.05 -1.42
N LEU A 55 6.79 15.27 -2.73
CA LEU A 55 7.96 15.22 -3.59
C LEU A 55 8.74 16.54 -3.53
N ARG A 56 9.94 16.55 -4.12
CA ARG A 56 10.83 17.74 -4.10
C ARG A 56 10.26 18.96 -4.81
N ASP A 57 9.39 18.74 -5.79
CA ASP A 57 8.63 19.81 -6.48
C ASP A 57 7.47 20.37 -5.64
N GLY A 58 7.32 19.88 -4.40
CA GLY A 58 6.28 20.28 -3.46
C GLY A 58 4.94 19.57 -3.67
N SER A 59 4.78 18.82 -4.76
CA SER A 59 3.55 18.08 -5.05
C SER A 59 3.36 16.90 -4.10
N ARG A 60 2.10 16.49 -3.87
CA ARG A 60 1.78 15.24 -3.17
C ARG A 60 1.42 14.18 -4.18
N ARG A 61 1.99 12.99 -4.01
CA ARG A 61 1.70 11.80 -4.82
C ARG A 61 1.51 10.59 -3.93
N ILE A 62 0.66 9.67 -4.37
CA ILE A 62 0.66 8.32 -3.82
C ILE A 62 1.88 7.64 -4.41
N THR A 63 2.80 7.17 -3.57
CA THR A 63 4.03 6.53 -4.04
C THR A 63 3.98 5.02 -3.94
N HIS A 64 3.19 4.50 -3.00
CA HIS A 64 2.99 3.07 -2.81
C HIS A 64 1.52 2.80 -2.49
N ILE A 65 0.98 1.75 -3.09
CA ILE A 65 -0.22 1.07 -2.60
C ILE A 65 0.23 -0.34 -2.25
N THR A 66 0.28 -0.63 -0.96
CA THR A 66 0.88 -1.84 -0.40
C THR A 66 -0.18 -2.64 0.32
N GLU A 67 -0.27 -3.94 0.07
CA GLU A 67 -1.13 -4.82 0.87
C GLU A 67 -0.35 -5.56 1.95
N VAL A 68 -1.04 -5.88 3.03
CA VAL A 68 -0.52 -6.69 4.13
C VAL A 68 -0.92 -8.14 3.93
N LEU A 69 0.06 -9.04 3.87
CA LEU A 69 -0.16 -10.44 3.53
C LEU A 69 -0.36 -11.32 4.75
N GLY A 70 0.40 -11.05 5.82
CA GLY A 70 0.51 -11.98 6.93
C GLY A 70 1.78 -11.76 7.72
N THR A 71 2.23 -12.82 8.39
CA THR A 71 3.52 -12.87 9.06
C THR A 71 4.36 -14.03 8.53
N GLU A 72 5.65 -13.80 8.32
CA GLU A 72 6.65 -14.84 8.17
C GLU A 72 7.54 -14.82 9.42
N GLY A 73 7.36 -15.81 10.29
CA GLY A 73 7.93 -15.78 11.65
C GLY A 73 7.51 -14.53 12.43
N GLU A 74 8.49 -13.71 12.80
CA GLU A 74 8.29 -12.47 13.56
C GLU A 74 8.07 -11.23 12.68
N VAL A 75 8.05 -11.37 11.35
CA VAL A 75 8.02 -10.24 10.41
C VAL A 75 6.67 -10.15 9.73
N ILE A 76 6.02 -8.98 9.81
CA ILE A 76 4.84 -8.70 8.99
C ILE A 76 5.27 -8.58 7.52
N THR A 77 4.67 -9.38 6.66
CA THR A 77 4.97 -9.43 5.23
C THR A 77 3.98 -8.57 4.46
N THR A 78 4.49 -7.84 3.48
CA THR A 78 3.75 -6.93 2.63
C THR A 78 4.14 -7.11 1.17
N GLN A 79 3.26 -6.73 0.25
CA GLN A 79 3.63 -6.59 -1.16
C GLN A 79 3.06 -5.31 -1.74
N ASP A 80 3.85 -4.63 -2.57
CA ASP A 80 3.40 -3.44 -3.28
C ASP A 80 2.55 -3.87 -4.48
N ILE A 81 1.38 -3.27 -4.63
CA ILE A 81 0.46 -3.47 -5.76
C ILE A 81 0.72 -2.40 -6.83
N PHE A 82 0.92 -1.15 -6.39
CA PHE A 82 1.27 -0.04 -7.25
C PHE A 82 2.44 0.74 -6.68
N LEU A 83 3.33 1.16 -7.57
CA LEU A 83 4.43 2.08 -7.28
C LEU A 83 4.29 3.31 -8.18
N TYR A 84 4.75 4.45 -7.69
CA TYR A 84 4.87 5.66 -8.53
C TYR A 84 6.29 5.76 -9.09
N ASP A 85 6.42 5.59 -10.40
CA ASP A 85 7.69 5.78 -11.09
C ASP A 85 7.84 7.26 -11.46
N ILE A 86 8.99 7.84 -11.11
CA ILE A 86 9.38 9.18 -11.55
C ILE A 86 10.02 9.04 -12.93
N GLU A 87 9.41 9.65 -13.95
CA GLU A 87 9.88 9.58 -15.33
C GLU A 87 10.74 10.79 -15.71
N GLY A 88 10.68 11.87 -14.92
CA GLY A 88 11.50 13.06 -15.12
C GLY A 88 10.89 14.31 -14.50
N GLU A 89 11.25 15.46 -15.08
CA GLU A 89 10.73 16.76 -14.71
C GLU A 89 10.39 17.56 -15.97
N ASP A 90 9.38 18.44 -15.87
CA ASP A 90 9.11 19.43 -16.91
C ASP A 90 10.04 20.65 -16.81
N ALA A 91 9.93 21.59 -17.75
CA ALA A 91 10.74 22.80 -17.80
C ALA A 91 10.59 23.72 -16.56
N ASN A 92 9.54 23.53 -15.76
CA ASN A 92 9.29 24.28 -14.54
C ASN A 92 9.74 23.53 -13.28
N GLY A 93 10.42 22.38 -13.43
CA GLY A 93 10.87 21.54 -12.32
C GLY A 93 9.76 20.72 -11.67
N LYS A 94 8.59 20.59 -12.32
CA LYS A 94 7.49 19.75 -11.83
C LYS A 94 7.78 18.29 -12.17
N ILE A 95 7.63 17.40 -11.19
CA ILE A 95 7.86 15.98 -11.38
C ILE A 95 6.78 15.37 -12.27
N LEU A 96 7.25 14.69 -13.31
CA LEU A 96 6.46 13.82 -14.18
C LEU A 96 6.65 12.38 -13.74
N GLY A 97 5.57 11.61 -13.78
CA GLY A 97 5.60 10.22 -13.39
C GLY A 97 4.23 9.59 -13.50
N ARG A 98 4.20 8.27 -13.31
CA ARG A 98 2.99 7.45 -13.43
C ARG A 98 2.95 6.37 -12.37
N HIS A 99 1.75 5.93 -12.04
CA HIS A 99 1.58 4.72 -11.27
C HIS A 99 1.83 3.52 -12.18
N ARG A 100 2.62 2.57 -11.71
CA ARG A 100 2.91 1.30 -12.36
C ARG A 100 2.43 0.16 -11.47
N SER A 101 1.75 -0.80 -12.06
CA SER A 101 1.43 -2.09 -11.43
C SER A 101 2.69 -2.92 -11.24
N THR A 102 2.80 -3.62 -10.11
CA THR A 102 3.91 -4.54 -9.84
C THR A 102 3.73 -5.92 -10.52
N GLY A 103 2.67 -6.11 -11.30
CA GLY A 103 2.34 -7.37 -11.98
C GLY A 103 1.42 -8.29 -11.17
N ILE A 104 0.90 -7.82 -10.04
CA ILE A 104 0.01 -8.59 -9.17
C ILE A 104 -1.42 -8.50 -9.72
N GLY A 105 -1.82 -9.49 -10.51
CA GLY A 105 -3.14 -9.50 -11.14
C GLY A 105 -4.31 -9.77 -10.18
N ARG A 106 -4.06 -10.41 -9.04
CA ARG A 106 -5.05 -10.66 -7.98
C ARG A 106 -4.41 -10.49 -6.60
N PRO A 107 -4.49 -9.29 -5.98
CA PRO A 107 -4.03 -9.07 -4.62
C PRO A 107 -4.77 -9.96 -3.60
N ARG A 108 -4.20 -10.13 -2.41
CA ARG A 108 -4.82 -10.91 -1.32
C ARG A 108 -6.23 -10.41 -0.97
N PHE A 109 -6.47 -9.11 -1.03
CA PHE A 109 -7.79 -8.54 -0.76
C PHE A 109 -8.79 -8.68 -1.93
N TRP A 110 -8.46 -9.40 -3.01
CA TRP A 110 -9.33 -9.59 -4.17
C TRP A 110 -10.70 -10.16 -3.81
N GLU A 111 -10.77 -11.19 -2.96
CA GLU A 111 -12.05 -11.77 -2.55
C GLU A 111 -12.90 -10.78 -1.73
N ARG A 112 -12.27 -9.87 -0.97
CA ARG A 112 -12.99 -8.77 -0.31
C ARG A 112 -13.53 -7.77 -1.34
N ALA A 113 -12.72 -7.38 -2.33
CA ALA A 113 -13.20 -6.51 -3.41
C ALA A 113 -14.41 -7.15 -4.12
N ARG A 114 -14.34 -8.44 -4.42
CA ARG A 114 -15.46 -9.20 -5.00
C ARG A 114 -16.69 -9.24 -4.10
N TYR A 115 -16.52 -9.45 -2.80
CA TYR A 115 -17.63 -9.43 -1.84
C TYR A 115 -18.39 -8.10 -1.86
N TYR A 116 -17.69 -6.98 -2.07
CA TYR A 116 -18.30 -5.64 -2.20
C TYR A 116 -18.67 -5.26 -3.64
N ASN A 117 -18.55 -6.17 -4.63
CA ASN A 117 -18.79 -5.91 -6.06
C ASN A 117 -17.83 -4.89 -6.70
N GLU A 118 -16.62 -4.77 -6.16
CA GLU A 118 -15.56 -3.86 -6.63
C GLU A 118 -14.48 -4.57 -7.44
N GLU A 119 -14.61 -5.87 -7.72
CA GLU A 119 -13.60 -6.64 -8.45
C GLU A 119 -13.36 -6.13 -9.86
N ARG A 120 -14.39 -5.59 -10.52
CA ARG A 120 -14.26 -5.00 -11.87
C ARG A 120 -13.46 -3.71 -11.86
N ASN A 121 -13.69 -2.87 -10.86
CA ASN A 121 -12.96 -1.61 -10.70
C ASN A 121 -11.50 -1.87 -10.32
N LEU A 122 -11.26 -2.85 -9.45
CA LEU A 122 -9.91 -3.29 -9.10
C LEU A 122 -9.16 -3.87 -10.30
N ALA A 123 -9.80 -4.75 -11.08
CA ALA A 123 -9.22 -5.29 -12.31
C ALA A 123 -8.83 -4.17 -13.27
N ALA A 124 -9.76 -3.24 -13.55
CA ALA A 124 -9.51 -2.12 -14.45
C ALA A 124 -8.36 -1.23 -13.97
N ALA A 125 -8.23 -0.99 -12.66
CA ALA A 125 -7.13 -0.21 -12.10
C ALA A 125 -5.77 -0.92 -12.26
N LEU A 126 -5.72 -2.24 -12.03
CA LEU A 126 -4.51 -3.05 -12.21
C LEU A 126 -4.08 -3.09 -13.67
N ASP A 127 -5.03 -3.27 -14.59
CA ASP A 127 -4.79 -3.31 -16.03
C ASP A 127 -4.33 -1.94 -16.57
N ALA A 128 -4.97 -0.84 -16.12
CA ALA A 128 -4.62 0.51 -16.57
C ALA A 128 -3.20 0.94 -16.15
N ALA A 129 -2.66 0.38 -15.08
CA ALA A 129 -1.30 0.63 -14.62
C ALA A 129 -0.30 -0.44 -15.09
N ALA A 130 -0.74 -1.46 -15.84
CA ALA A 130 0.18 -2.40 -16.47
C ALA A 130 1.05 -1.63 -17.47
N VAL A 131 2.35 -1.89 -17.45
CA VAL A 131 3.27 -1.32 -18.43
C VAL A 131 2.90 -1.91 -19.79
N GLN A 132 2.43 -1.09 -20.73
CA GLN A 132 2.57 -1.44 -22.14
C GLN A 132 4.08 -1.48 -22.38
N GLU A 133 4.62 -2.68 -22.67
CA GLU A 133 5.97 -2.78 -23.22
C GLU A 133 5.96 -1.94 -24.50
N ASP A 134 6.54 -0.74 -24.44
CA ASP A 134 6.89 -0.02 -25.65
C ASP A 134 7.85 -0.95 -26.40
N SER A 135 7.36 -1.47 -27.52
CA SER A 135 8.16 -2.12 -28.55
C SER A 135 9.10 -1.08 -29.17
N ALA A 136 10.09 -0.63 -28.40
CA ALA A 136 11.21 0.17 -28.85
C ALA A 136 12.43 -0.76 -28.95
N GLY A 137 12.37 -1.64 -29.95
CA GLY A 137 13.37 -2.65 -30.18
C GLY A 137 13.27 -3.25 -31.58
N VAL A 138 13.30 -2.42 -32.63
CA VAL A 138 13.89 -2.72 -33.94
C VAL A 138 14.46 -1.44 -34.52
#